data_AF-A0A966KRE6-F1
#
_entry.id   AF-A0A966KRE6-F1
#
_cell.length_a   1.000
_cell.length_b   1.000
_cell.length_c   1.000
_cell.angle_alpha   90.00
_cell.angle_beta   90.00
_cell.angle_gamma   90.00
#
_symmetry.space_group_name_H-M   'P 1'
#
loop_
_entity.id
_entity.type
_entity.pdbx_description
1 polymer ?
#
loop_
_entity_poly.entity_id
_entity_poly.type
_entity_poly.pdbx_seq_one_letter_code
_entity_poly.pdbx_strand_id
1 'polypeptide(L)'
;MTRFAWGSATDTGRIRQANEDALLTVDGLYAVADGMGGHQAGEVASRLALETLADAFDAAGTEVLVAAVEQANAALVERAATDPGLAGMGTTLCAMALVDVNDRDAIAVVNVGDSRLYLLSDGELHQITEDHSLVATLQRQGRITADEAAVHPQRNILTRALGIDGQVLVDSWEIVPVIGDRYLLCSDGLFNEVDESRIAATLRRLADPTEAARELVRLANEAAGRDNITCVIVDVLDDSGRDPAPIGDSRITSHSTISDPDLMGTAAVSAASASMDSGAASAVRSVNSRVRRSFTSAMTWRVGLFIGSLVLLGLFVFGFIWWTGNRTYFVGVADDQVVIYRGKPGGLLWIEPELVESTDLQIGQVPDPYRSAVTAGVEQPNLSAAHTYVNNVSDVISRQIAPTTTSTIPPTTG
;
A
#
# COMPACT_ATOMS: atom_id res chain seq x y z
N MET A 1 -3.03 -26.40 -32.88
CA MET A 1 -2.93 -26.13 -31.44
C MET A 1 -2.13 -24.88 -31.30
N THR A 2 -2.62 -23.96 -30.48
CA THR A 2 -1.95 -22.70 -30.18
C THR A 2 -0.57 -22.99 -29.62
N ARG A 3 0.44 -22.26 -30.08
CA ARG A 3 1.82 -22.45 -29.62
C ARG A 3 2.41 -21.13 -29.18
N PHE A 4 3.13 -21.16 -28.06
CA PHE A 4 3.83 -20.00 -27.54
C PHE A 4 5.34 -20.11 -27.69
N ALA A 5 6.00 -18.95 -27.80
CA ALA A 5 7.38 -18.75 -27.37
C ALA A 5 7.38 -17.77 -26.21
N TRP A 6 8.37 -17.87 -25.34
CA TRP A 6 8.43 -17.01 -24.16
C TRP A 6 9.86 -16.71 -23.76
N GLY A 7 10.00 -15.66 -22.96
CA GLY A 7 11.24 -15.25 -22.33
C GLY A 7 10.91 -14.52 -21.03
N SER A 8 11.83 -14.57 -20.08
CA SER A 8 11.61 -13.95 -18.77
C SER A 8 12.90 -13.37 -18.22
N ALA A 9 12.74 -12.42 -17.30
CA ALA A 9 13.83 -11.85 -16.53
C ALA A 9 13.31 -11.38 -15.17
N THR A 10 14.12 -11.58 -14.14
CA THR A 10 13.90 -11.04 -12.80
C THR A 10 15.21 -10.51 -12.26
N ASP A 11 15.16 -9.42 -11.50
CA ASP A 11 16.30 -8.79 -10.87
C ASP A 11 15.87 -8.13 -9.55
N THR A 12 16.74 -8.16 -8.55
CA THR A 12 16.50 -7.54 -7.24
C THR A 12 16.31 -6.02 -7.34
N GLY A 13 16.79 -5.38 -8.40
CA GLY A 13 16.88 -3.94 -8.50
C GLY A 13 18.17 -3.42 -7.85
N ARG A 14 18.30 -2.10 -7.81
CA ARG A 14 19.48 -1.40 -7.27
C ARG A 14 19.41 -1.10 -5.79
N ILE A 15 18.19 -1.01 -5.24
CA ILE A 15 17.95 -0.51 -3.88
C ILE A 15 17.59 -1.62 -2.89
N ARG A 16 16.83 -2.62 -3.32
CA ARG A 16 16.41 -3.74 -2.45
C ARG A 16 17.59 -4.67 -2.15
N GLN A 17 17.54 -5.36 -1.00
CA GLN A 17 18.58 -6.32 -0.61
C GLN A 17 18.24 -7.77 -0.98
N ALA A 18 16.95 -8.06 -1.17
CA ALA A 18 16.43 -9.36 -1.53
C ALA A 18 15.38 -9.20 -2.63
N ASN A 19 15.17 -10.27 -3.39
CA ASN A 19 14.12 -10.36 -4.39
C ASN A 19 12.90 -11.06 -3.76
N GLU A 20 11.84 -10.31 -3.52
CA GLU A 20 10.56 -10.83 -3.05
C GLU A 20 9.63 -11.19 -4.23
N ASP A 21 9.99 -10.82 -5.47
CA ASP A 21 9.28 -11.28 -6.68
C ASP A 21 9.58 -12.75 -7.00
N ALA A 22 8.61 -13.40 -7.62
CA ALA A 22 8.75 -14.69 -8.26
C ALA A 22 8.07 -14.70 -9.65
N LEU A 23 8.52 -15.61 -10.51
CA LEU A 23 7.89 -15.87 -11.81
C LEU A 23 7.72 -17.37 -12.06
N LEU A 24 6.74 -17.71 -12.88
CA LEU A 24 6.46 -19.08 -13.32
C LEU A 24 6.41 -19.11 -14.84
N THR A 25 7.14 -20.05 -15.44
CA THR A 25 7.12 -20.32 -16.89
C THR A 25 7.04 -21.83 -17.10
N VAL A 26 5.82 -22.36 -17.15
CA VAL A 26 5.51 -23.75 -17.49
C VAL A 26 4.82 -23.76 -18.85
N ASP A 27 4.92 -24.86 -19.60
CA ASP A 27 4.29 -24.93 -20.92
C ASP A 27 2.77 -24.67 -20.81
N GLY A 28 2.32 -23.57 -21.41
CA GLY A 28 0.94 -23.12 -21.34
C GLY A 28 0.53 -22.39 -20.06
N LEU A 29 1.41 -22.13 -19.08
CA LEU A 29 1.11 -21.36 -17.87
C LEU A 29 2.27 -20.40 -17.51
N TYR A 30 1.95 -19.12 -17.42
CA TYR A 30 2.90 -18.05 -17.12
C TYR A 30 2.36 -17.17 -16.00
N ALA A 31 3.20 -16.80 -15.05
CA ALA A 31 2.77 -15.94 -13.95
C ALA A 31 3.90 -15.09 -13.37
N VAL A 32 3.52 -13.98 -12.74
CA VAL A 32 4.37 -13.12 -11.92
C VAL A 32 3.66 -12.89 -10.59
N ALA A 33 4.43 -12.91 -9.51
CA ALA A 33 3.97 -12.65 -8.15
C ALA A 33 4.97 -11.73 -7.45
N ASP A 34 4.48 -10.64 -6.85
CA ASP A 34 5.25 -9.67 -6.07
C ASP A 34 4.93 -9.87 -4.59
N GLY A 35 5.94 -10.35 -3.86
CA GLY A 35 5.84 -10.72 -2.45
C GLY A 35 5.91 -9.52 -1.52
N MET A 36 5.12 -9.57 -0.45
CA MET A 36 5.11 -8.57 0.61
C MET A 36 5.07 -9.23 2.00
N GLY A 37 5.51 -8.48 3.01
CA GLY A 37 5.61 -8.95 4.40
C GLY A 37 6.99 -8.77 5.05
N GLY A 38 7.92 -8.13 4.33
CA GLY A 38 9.32 -8.03 4.73
C GLY A 38 10.15 -9.21 4.22
N HIS A 39 11.47 -9.07 4.25
CA HIS A 39 12.40 -9.82 3.40
C HIS A 39 12.12 -11.32 3.28
N GLN A 40 11.99 -12.04 4.39
CA GLN A 40 11.76 -13.50 4.33
C GLN A 40 10.30 -13.90 4.11
N ALA A 41 9.35 -13.05 4.48
CA ALA A 41 7.94 -13.36 4.37
C ALA A 41 7.44 -13.17 2.93
N GLY A 42 7.85 -12.10 2.25
CA GLY A 42 7.46 -11.81 0.87
C GLY A 42 7.98 -12.87 -0.12
N GLU A 43 9.29 -13.18 -0.06
CA GLU A 43 9.90 -14.22 -0.90
C GLU A 43 9.24 -15.59 -0.74
N VAL A 44 8.85 -15.94 0.50
CA VAL A 44 8.14 -17.19 0.77
C VAL A 44 6.72 -17.14 0.23
N ALA A 45 6.02 -16.01 0.36
CA ALA A 45 4.66 -15.86 -0.12
C ALA A 45 4.56 -15.97 -1.64
N SER A 46 5.34 -15.18 -2.38
CA SER A 46 5.30 -15.17 -3.85
C SER A 46 5.63 -16.53 -4.44
N ARG A 47 6.66 -17.21 -3.93
CA ARG A 47 7.04 -18.55 -4.37
C ARG A 47 5.98 -19.60 -4.05
N LEU A 48 5.47 -19.63 -2.81
CA LEU A 48 4.43 -20.59 -2.41
C LEU A 48 3.16 -20.42 -3.25
N ALA A 49 2.79 -19.18 -3.57
CA ALA A 49 1.63 -18.90 -4.41
C ALA A 49 1.81 -19.50 -5.82
N LEU A 50 2.97 -19.29 -6.44
CA LEU A 50 3.26 -19.81 -7.78
C LEU A 50 3.43 -21.33 -7.81
N GLU A 51 4.05 -21.93 -6.78
CA GLU A 51 4.15 -23.39 -6.64
C GLU A 51 2.76 -24.02 -6.51
N THR A 52 1.91 -23.47 -5.65
CA THR A 52 0.54 -23.95 -5.46
C THR A 52 -0.31 -23.77 -6.73
N LEU A 53 -0.14 -22.65 -7.43
CA LEU A 53 -0.78 -22.40 -8.72
C LEU A 53 -0.38 -23.46 -9.74
N ALA A 54 0.92 -23.75 -9.86
CA ALA A 54 1.43 -24.74 -10.82
C ALA A 54 0.93 -26.16 -10.52
N ASP A 55 0.87 -26.54 -9.24
CA ASP A 55 0.40 -27.86 -8.82
C ASP A 55 -1.12 -28.05 -8.99
N ALA A 56 -1.89 -26.99 -8.81
CA ALA A 56 -3.36 -27.01 -8.91
C ALA A 56 -3.87 -26.76 -10.33
N PHE A 57 -3.05 -26.18 -11.21
CA PHE A 57 -3.47 -25.83 -12.56
C PHE A 57 -3.73 -27.07 -13.42
N ASP A 58 -4.90 -27.08 -14.04
CA ASP A 58 -5.27 -27.96 -15.14
C ASP A 58 -5.83 -27.10 -16.28
N ALA A 59 -5.53 -27.45 -17.53
CA ALA A 59 -5.87 -26.66 -18.71
C ALA A 59 -7.37 -26.75 -19.08
N ALA A 60 -8.22 -27.15 -18.14
CA ALA A 60 -9.64 -27.45 -18.30
C ALA A 60 -10.56 -26.22 -18.16
N GLY A 61 -10.03 -25.01 -18.38
CA GLY A 61 -10.80 -23.77 -18.47
C GLY A 61 -10.42 -22.71 -17.44
N THR A 62 -10.94 -21.50 -17.65
CA THR A 62 -10.66 -20.30 -16.83
C THR A 62 -11.08 -20.46 -15.37
N GLU A 63 -12.21 -21.12 -15.12
CA GLU A 63 -12.70 -21.37 -13.75
C GLU A 63 -11.74 -22.24 -12.93
N VAL A 64 -11.01 -23.15 -13.60
CA VAL A 64 -9.99 -23.99 -12.95
C VAL A 64 -8.77 -23.15 -12.56
N LEU A 65 -8.36 -22.21 -13.42
CA LEU A 65 -7.29 -21.28 -13.10
C LEU A 65 -7.68 -20.36 -11.92
N VAL A 66 -8.92 -19.87 -11.88
CA VAL A 66 -9.45 -19.09 -10.74
C VAL A 66 -9.41 -19.92 -9.46
N ALA A 67 -9.91 -21.15 -9.50
CA ALA A 67 -9.89 -22.05 -8.34
C ALA A 67 -8.46 -22.40 -7.89
N ALA A 68 -7.48 -22.45 -8.78
CA ALA A 68 -6.07 -22.65 -8.45
C ALA A 68 -5.49 -21.43 -7.71
N VAL A 69 -5.86 -20.20 -8.10
CA VAL A 69 -5.50 -18.98 -7.36
C VAL A 69 -6.15 -18.94 -5.97
N GLU A 70 -7.41 -19.34 -5.85
CA GLU A 70 -8.08 -19.44 -4.54
C GLU A 70 -7.40 -20.47 -3.62
N GLN A 71 -6.92 -21.59 -4.18
CA GLN A 71 -6.12 -22.58 -3.45
C GLN A 71 -4.77 -21.99 -3.01
N ALA A 72 -4.10 -21.23 -3.87
CA ALA A 72 -2.88 -20.51 -3.50
C ALA A 72 -3.12 -19.54 -2.33
N ASN A 73 -4.24 -18.81 -2.33
CA ASN A 73 -4.63 -17.96 -1.20
C ASN A 73 -4.79 -18.78 0.10
N ALA A 74 -5.51 -19.90 0.04
CA ALA A 74 -5.74 -20.76 1.20
C ALA A 74 -4.42 -21.30 1.77
N ALA A 75 -3.50 -21.73 0.90
CA ALA A 75 -2.18 -22.23 1.29
C ALA A 75 -1.34 -21.14 1.98
N LEU A 76 -1.36 -19.91 1.48
CA LEU A 76 -0.69 -18.77 2.12
C LEU A 76 -1.26 -18.48 3.52
N VAL A 77 -2.59 -18.43 3.65
CA VAL A 77 -3.27 -18.18 4.93
C VAL A 77 -2.94 -19.27 5.95
N GLU A 78 -2.96 -20.55 5.54
CA GLU A 78 -2.56 -21.66 6.40
C GLU A 78 -1.10 -21.58 6.83
N ARG A 79 -0.20 -21.26 5.89
CA ARG A 79 1.23 -21.12 6.17
C ARG A 79 1.53 -19.96 7.11
N ALA A 80 0.85 -18.82 6.95
CA ALA A 80 0.98 -17.67 7.84
C ALA A 80 0.43 -17.96 9.26
N ALA A 81 -0.59 -18.82 9.37
CA ALA A 81 -1.15 -19.23 10.66
C ALA A 81 -0.27 -20.23 11.42
N THR A 82 0.52 -21.05 10.70
CA THR A 82 1.36 -22.10 11.28
C THR A 82 2.77 -21.63 11.63
N ASP A 83 3.28 -20.59 10.97
CA ASP A 83 4.61 -20.05 11.18
C ASP A 83 4.56 -18.57 11.60
N PRO A 84 4.78 -18.25 12.90
CA PRO A 84 4.76 -16.88 13.38
C PRO A 84 5.77 -15.94 12.71
N GLY A 85 6.85 -16.48 12.11
CA GLY A 85 7.82 -15.68 11.36
C GLY A 85 7.31 -15.20 9.99
N LEU A 86 6.21 -15.78 9.51
CA LEU A 86 5.55 -15.45 8.25
C LEU A 86 4.20 -14.75 8.46
N ALA A 87 3.93 -14.29 9.69
CA ALA A 87 2.70 -13.59 10.00
C ALA A 87 2.56 -12.32 9.15
N GLY A 88 1.44 -12.22 8.43
CA GLY A 88 1.17 -11.08 7.53
C GLY A 88 1.91 -11.15 6.20
N MET A 89 2.51 -12.29 5.84
CA MET A 89 3.00 -12.50 4.48
C MET A 89 1.84 -12.42 3.48
N GLY A 90 2.11 -11.89 2.30
CA GLY A 90 1.16 -11.87 1.21
C GLY A 90 1.88 -11.65 -0.10
N THR A 91 1.14 -11.73 -1.20
CA THR A 91 1.72 -11.53 -2.53
C THR A 91 0.65 -11.09 -3.52
N THR A 92 1.05 -10.39 -4.56
CA THR A 92 0.25 -10.29 -5.79
C THR A 92 0.32 -11.61 -6.56
N LEU A 93 -0.57 -11.78 -7.53
CA LEU A 93 -0.49 -12.84 -8.53
C LEU A 93 -1.18 -12.37 -9.81
N CYS A 94 -0.41 -12.29 -10.89
CA CYS A 94 -0.91 -12.09 -12.26
C CYS A 94 -0.50 -13.29 -13.09
N ALA A 95 -1.46 -13.99 -13.71
CA ALA A 95 -1.18 -15.19 -14.48
C ALA A 95 -1.95 -15.25 -15.80
N MET A 96 -1.36 -15.95 -16.75
CA MET A 96 -1.88 -16.22 -18.09
C MET A 96 -1.70 -17.69 -18.41
N ALA A 97 -2.74 -18.35 -18.89
CA ALA A 97 -2.68 -19.77 -19.27
C ALA A 97 -3.39 -20.06 -20.60
N LEU A 98 -2.89 -21.04 -21.34
CA LEU A 98 -3.61 -21.67 -22.44
C LEU A 98 -4.59 -22.68 -21.85
N VAL A 99 -5.87 -22.48 -22.10
CA VAL A 99 -6.95 -23.34 -21.60
C VAL A 99 -7.84 -23.81 -22.75
N ASP A 100 -8.54 -24.93 -22.56
CA ASP A 100 -9.60 -25.36 -23.45
C ASP A 100 -10.96 -24.86 -22.93
N VAL A 101 -11.64 -24.04 -23.75
CA VAL A 101 -12.99 -23.53 -23.49
C VAL A 101 -13.92 -23.97 -24.62
N ASN A 102 -14.69 -25.04 -24.36
CA ASN A 102 -15.63 -25.64 -25.30
C ASN A 102 -14.96 -26.11 -26.62
N ASP A 103 -13.93 -26.95 -26.50
CA ASP A 103 -13.14 -27.52 -27.59
C ASP A 103 -12.41 -26.44 -28.42
N ARG A 104 -12.04 -25.34 -27.75
CA ARG A 104 -11.30 -24.23 -28.36
C ARG A 104 -10.26 -23.71 -27.39
N ASP A 105 -9.03 -23.60 -27.87
CA ASP A 105 -7.96 -22.91 -27.17
C ASP A 105 -8.39 -21.48 -26.80
N ALA A 106 -8.16 -21.05 -25.59
CA ALA A 106 -8.33 -19.67 -25.15
C ALA A 106 -7.17 -19.30 -24.23
N ILE A 107 -6.88 -18.00 -24.14
CA ILE A 107 -5.96 -17.47 -23.15
C ILE A 107 -6.80 -17.03 -21.95
N ALA A 108 -6.68 -17.74 -20.84
CA ALA A 108 -7.22 -17.32 -19.56
C ALA A 108 -6.22 -16.38 -18.89
N VAL A 109 -6.69 -15.23 -18.40
CA VAL A 109 -5.92 -14.29 -17.58
C VAL A 109 -6.58 -14.18 -16.23
N VAL A 110 -5.79 -14.17 -15.16
CA VAL A 110 -6.25 -13.88 -13.79
C VAL A 110 -5.35 -12.86 -13.13
N ASN A 111 -5.93 -11.99 -12.30
CA ASN A 111 -5.17 -10.99 -11.56
C ASN A 111 -5.68 -10.82 -10.12
N VAL A 112 -4.74 -10.73 -9.19
CA VAL A 112 -4.92 -10.28 -7.81
C VAL A 112 -3.73 -9.41 -7.43
N GLY A 113 -3.94 -8.09 -7.33
CA GLY A 113 -2.91 -7.13 -6.94
C GLY A 113 -2.74 -6.06 -8.02
N ASP A 114 -1.57 -5.42 -8.03
CA ASP A 114 -1.20 -4.38 -8.99
C ASP A 114 -0.10 -4.81 -9.98
N SER A 115 0.31 -6.09 -9.95
CA SER A 115 1.03 -6.68 -11.08
C SER A 115 0.14 -6.65 -12.32
N ARG A 116 0.75 -6.52 -13.51
CA ARG A 116 0.03 -6.20 -14.74
C ARG A 116 0.29 -7.19 -15.85
N LEU A 117 -0.73 -7.38 -16.70
CA LEU A 117 -0.60 -8.00 -18.01
C LEU A 117 -0.96 -7.00 -19.10
N TYR A 118 -0.04 -6.83 -20.05
CA TYR A 118 -0.22 -6.03 -21.26
C TYR A 118 -0.28 -6.92 -22.50
N LEU A 119 -1.05 -6.49 -23.49
CA LEU A 119 -1.09 -7.02 -24.85
C LEU A 119 -0.49 -5.98 -25.80
N LEU A 120 0.60 -6.34 -26.48
CA LEU A 120 1.09 -5.62 -27.65
C LEU A 120 0.43 -6.23 -28.90
N SER A 121 -0.41 -5.45 -29.57
CA SER A 121 -1.06 -5.84 -30.81
C SER A 121 -1.20 -4.62 -31.73
N ASP A 122 -1.04 -4.83 -33.04
CA ASP A 122 -0.98 -3.76 -34.05
C ASP A 122 0.02 -2.61 -33.74
N GLY A 123 1.04 -2.91 -32.93
CA GLY A 123 2.07 -1.95 -32.52
C GLY A 123 1.68 -1.02 -31.35
N GLU A 124 0.48 -1.19 -30.79
CA GLU A 124 0.01 -0.51 -29.59
C GLU A 124 0.03 -1.45 -28.38
N LEU A 125 0.35 -0.88 -27.21
CA LEU A 125 0.40 -1.61 -25.95
C LEU A 125 -0.88 -1.32 -25.16
N HIS A 126 -1.62 -2.36 -24.81
CA HIS A 126 -2.88 -2.27 -24.08
C HIS A 126 -2.76 -3.00 -22.74
N GLN A 127 -3.03 -2.30 -21.64
CA GLN A 127 -3.17 -2.97 -20.35
C GLN A 127 -4.49 -3.75 -20.31
N ILE A 128 -4.42 -5.04 -19.98
CA ILE A 128 -5.60 -5.92 -19.87
C ILE A 128 -6.13 -5.94 -18.44
N THR A 129 -5.23 -6.08 -17.47
CA THR A 129 -5.58 -6.24 -16.05
C THR A 129 -5.89 -4.90 -15.41
N GLU A 130 -6.71 -4.92 -14.37
CA GLU A 130 -6.93 -3.74 -13.53
C GLU A 130 -6.12 -3.85 -12.23
N ASP A 131 -5.49 -2.75 -11.83
CA ASP A 131 -4.73 -2.70 -10.58
C ASP A 131 -5.66 -2.68 -9.36
N HIS A 132 -5.40 -3.58 -8.41
CA HIS A 132 -6.04 -3.60 -7.10
C HIS A 132 -5.26 -2.75 -6.11
N SER A 133 -5.16 -1.45 -6.39
CA SER A 133 -4.52 -0.45 -5.53
C SER A 133 -5.49 0.66 -5.13
N LEU A 134 -5.17 1.35 -4.03
CA LEU A 134 -5.95 2.48 -3.55
C LEU A 134 -6.00 3.59 -4.60
N VAL A 135 -4.87 3.88 -5.23
CA VAL A 135 -4.80 4.94 -6.24
C VAL A 135 -5.58 4.61 -7.50
N ALA A 136 -5.54 3.36 -7.97
CA ALA A 136 -6.36 2.91 -9.09
C ALA A 136 -7.86 3.02 -8.75
N THR A 137 -8.24 2.68 -7.52
CA THR A 137 -9.61 2.87 -7.03
C THR A 137 -10.03 4.34 -7.03
N LEU A 138 -9.19 5.24 -6.53
CA LEU A 138 -9.46 6.67 -6.51
C LEU A 138 -9.57 7.27 -7.92
N GLN A 139 -8.71 6.83 -8.85
CA GLN A 139 -8.77 7.22 -10.26
C GLN A 139 -10.08 6.78 -10.91
N ARG A 140 -10.46 5.50 -10.73
CA ARG A 140 -11.71 4.95 -11.28
C ARG A 140 -12.95 5.69 -10.76
N GLN A 141 -12.88 6.19 -9.52
CA GLN A 141 -13.91 7.03 -8.91
C GLN A 141 -13.87 8.51 -9.37
N GLY A 142 -12.91 8.89 -10.22
CA GLY A 142 -12.71 10.27 -10.67
C GLY A 142 -12.24 11.22 -9.56
N ARG A 143 -11.70 10.68 -8.47
CA ARG A 143 -11.26 11.47 -7.29
C ARG A 143 -9.86 12.03 -7.45
N ILE A 144 -9.03 11.38 -8.25
CA ILE A 144 -7.68 11.82 -8.60
C ILE A 144 -7.45 11.56 -10.09
N THR A 145 -6.54 12.32 -10.68
CA THR A 145 -6.05 12.14 -12.04
C THR A 145 -4.94 11.09 -12.14
N ALA A 146 -4.58 10.71 -13.36
CA ALA A 146 -3.45 9.81 -13.61
C ALA A 146 -2.12 10.37 -13.04
N ASP A 147 -1.87 11.66 -13.29
CA ASP A 147 -0.66 12.36 -12.82
C ASP A 147 -0.60 12.43 -11.30
N GLU A 148 -1.73 12.68 -10.63
CA GLU A 148 -1.80 12.72 -9.16
C GLU A 148 -1.56 11.35 -8.53
N ALA A 149 -2.07 10.28 -9.13
CA ALA A 149 -1.86 8.92 -8.64
C ALA A 149 -0.38 8.50 -8.67
N ALA A 150 0.34 8.89 -9.72
CA ALA A 150 1.75 8.53 -9.91
C ALA A 150 2.65 9.06 -8.76
N VAL A 151 2.29 10.21 -8.19
CA VAL A 151 3.02 10.84 -7.08
C VAL A 151 2.31 10.70 -5.72
N HIS A 152 1.22 9.92 -5.66
CA HIS A 152 0.40 9.83 -4.45
C HIS A 152 1.18 9.15 -3.31
N PRO A 153 1.10 9.67 -2.06
CA PRO A 153 1.84 9.11 -0.92
C PRO A 153 1.41 7.67 -0.59
N GLN A 154 0.19 7.29 -0.95
CA GLN A 154 -0.39 5.96 -0.71
C GLN A 154 -0.45 5.09 -1.98
N ARG A 155 0.39 5.35 -2.97
CA ARG A 155 0.37 4.59 -4.24
C ARG A 155 0.69 3.09 -4.06
N ASN A 156 1.48 2.74 -3.05
CA ASN A 156 1.87 1.36 -2.73
C ASN A 156 0.84 0.62 -1.84
N ILE A 157 -0.37 1.15 -1.64
CA ILE A 157 -1.41 0.47 -0.85
C ILE A 157 -2.25 -0.40 -1.78
N LEU A 158 -2.14 -1.72 -1.60
CA LEU A 158 -3.00 -2.70 -2.26
C LEU A 158 -4.37 -2.76 -1.59
N THR A 159 -5.42 -2.89 -2.41
CA THR A 159 -6.80 -3.18 -1.96
C THR A 159 -7.12 -4.67 -1.99
N ARG A 160 -6.39 -5.46 -2.78
CA ARG A 160 -6.51 -6.93 -2.80
C ARG A 160 -5.15 -7.57 -2.96
N ALA A 161 -4.90 -8.64 -2.22
CA ALA A 161 -3.71 -9.45 -2.32
C ALA A 161 -3.97 -10.86 -1.75
N LEU A 162 -3.13 -11.82 -2.11
CA LEU A 162 -3.18 -13.18 -1.57
C LEU A 162 -2.52 -13.27 -0.20
N GLY A 163 -3.02 -14.16 0.65
CA GLY A 163 -2.46 -14.48 1.97
C GLY A 163 -2.93 -13.58 3.11
N ILE A 164 -3.64 -12.48 2.80
CA ILE A 164 -4.13 -11.52 3.81
C ILE A 164 -5.54 -11.90 4.28
N ASP A 165 -6.49 -12.02 3.35
CA ASP A 165 -7.88 -12.36 3.65
C ASP A 165 -8.16 -13.84 3.42
N GLY A 166 -9.07 -14.42 4.21
CA GLY A 166 -9.46 -15.83 4.09
C GLY A 166 -10.20 -16.17 2.79
N GLN A 167 -10.74 -15.17 2.11
CA GLN A 167 -11.33 -15.30 0.77
C GLN A 167 -10.78 -14.17 -0.09
N VAL A 168 -10.44 -14.49 -1.35
CA VAL A 168 -9.93 -13.53 -2.31
C VAL A 168 -10.87 -13.43 -3.50
N LEU A 169 -11.08 -12.21 -3.99
CA LEU A 169 -11.79 -11.95 -5.23
C LEU A 169 -10.77 -11.91 -6.36
N VAL A 170 -10.87 -12.89 -7.27
CA VAL A 170 -9.98 -13.03 -8.43
C VAL A 170 -10.67 -12.43 -9.65
N ASP A 171 -10.03 -11.46 -10.27
CA ASP A 171 -10.52 -10.94 -11.55
C ASP A 171 -9.99 -11.83 -12.68
N SER A 172 -10.86 -12.14 -13.65
CA SER A 172 -10.52 -13.03 -14.76
C SER A 172 -11.01 -12.54 -16.12
N TRP A 173 -10.27 -12.92 -17.17
CA TRP A 173 -10.56 -12.61 -18.57
C TRP A 173 -10.29 -13.84 -19.45
N GLU A 174 -11.08 -13.98 -20.51
CA GLU A 174 -10.80 -14.93 -21.59
C GLU A 174 -10.51 -14.16 -22.88
N ILE A 175 -9.38 -14.47 -23.49
CA ILE A 175 -8.88 -13.80 -24.69
C ILE A 175 -8.69 -14.84 -25.79
N VAL A 176 -9.13 -14.50 -27.01
CA VAL A 176 -8.83 -15.31 -28.19
C VAL A 176 -7.36 -15.11 -28.58
N PRO A 177 -6.51 -16.15 -28.60
CA PRO A 177 -5.15 -16.02 -29.09
C PRO A 177 -5.15 -15.72 -30.59
N VAL A 178 -4.34 -14.74 -31.00
CA VAL A 178 -4.13 -14.34 -32.39
C VAL A 178 -2.64 -14.38 -32.70
N ILE A 179 -2.26 -14.97 -33.83
CA ILE A 179 -0.86 -15.04 -34.23
C ILE A 179 -0.23 -13.64 -34.34
N GLY A 180 0.95 -13.48 -33.76
CA GLY A 180 1.67 -12.20 -33.73
C GLY A 180 1.35 -11.31 -32.53
N ASP A 181 0.33 -11.65 -31.72
CA ASP A 181 0.11 -11.00 -30.43
C ASP A 181 1.28 -11.33 -29.48
N ARG A 182 1.69 -10.33 -28.69
CA ARG A 182 2.73 -10.44 -27.68
C ARG A 182 2.23 -9.95 -26.34
N TYR A 183 2.29 -10.80 -25.33
CA TYR A 183 1.90 -10.49 -23.96
C TYR A 183 3.10 -10.17 -23.10
N LEU A 184 2.93 -9.25 -22.15
CA LEU A 184 3.91 -8.91 -21.12
C LEU A 184 3.23 -8.99 -19.75
N LEU A 185 3.66 -9.92 -18.90
CA LEU A 185 3.35 -9.94 -17.48
C LEU A 185 4.49 -9.27 -16.73
N CYS A 186 4.20 -8.40 -15.76
CA CYS A 186 5.25 -7.74 -14.97
C CYS A 186 4.81 -7.29 -13.57
N SER A 187 5.78 -7.22 -12.66
CA SER A 187 5.64 -6.56 -11.35
C SER A 187 5.72 -5.04 -11.48
N ASP A 188 5.41 -4.33 -10.38
CA ASP A 188 5.34 -2.87 -10.37
C ASP A 188 6.71 -2.21 -10.58
N GLY A 189 7.80 -2.88 -10.21
CA GLY A 189 9.16 -2.40 -10.39
C GLY A 189 9.54 -2.18 -11.85
N LEU A 190 8.83 -2.79 -12.82
CA LEU A 190 9.02 -2.46 -14.23
C LEU A 190 8.30 -1.17 -14.62
N PHE A 191 6.97 -1.13 -14.50
CA PHE A 191 6.16 -0.04 -15.06
C PHE A 191 6.22 1.25 -14.24
N ASN A 192 6.70 1.19 -12.99
CA ASN A 192 7.01 2.37 -12.18
C ASN A 192 8.31 3.07 -12.64
N GLU A 193 9.22 2.36 -13.31
CA GLU A 193 10.53 2.87 -13.72
C GLU A 193 10.64 3.11 -15.25
N VAL A 194 9.85 2.39 -16.04
CA VAL A 194 9.83 2.48 -17.50
C VAL A 194 8.41 2.79 -17.97
N ASP A 195 8.23 3.92 -18.64
CA ASP A 195 6.94 4.31 -19.19
C ASP A 195 6.49 3.36 -20.32
N GLU A 196 5.17 3.26 -20.49
CA GLU A 196 4.53 2.37 -21.47
C GLU A 196 5.03 2.58 -22.90
N SER A 197 5.39 3.82 -23.28
CA SER A 197 5.87 4.11 -24.63
C SER A 197 7.24 3.46 -24.90
N ARG A 198 8.13 3.48 -23.89
CA ARG A 198 9.43 2.78 -23.93
C ARG A 198 9.28 1.28 -23.84
N ILE A 199 8.33 0.78 -23.05
CA ILE A 199 7.99 -0.66 -23.01
C ILE A 199 7.56 -1.11 -24.41
N ALA A 200 6.57 -0.43 -25.01
CA ALA A 200 6.06 -0.74 -26.34
C ALA A 200 7.14 -0.65 -27.43
N ALA A 201 8.03 0.35 -27.35
CA ALA A 201 9.15 0.47 -28.29
C ALA A 201 10.14 -0.70 -28.17
N THR A 202 10.42 -1.16 -26.94
CA THR A 202 11.33 -2.29 -26.68
C THR A 202 10.74 -3.59 -27.19
N LEU A 203 9.47 -3.85 -26.87
CA LEU A 203 8.75 -5.05 -27.31
C LEU A 203 8.62 -5.13 -28.84
N ARG A 204 8.49 -3.99 -29.53
CA ARG A 204 8.48 -3.95 -31.01
C ARG A 204 9.85 -4.16 -31.64
N ARG A 205 10.91 -3.67 -30.99
CA ARG A 205 12.27 -3.67 -31.54
C ARG A 205 12.95 -5.04 -31.41
N LEU A 206 12.75 -5.73 -30.29
CA LEU A 206 13.44 -6.98 -29.99
C LEU A 206 12.53 -8.16 -30.28
N ALA A 207 12.80 -8.90 -31.35
CA ALA A 207 11.98 -10.05 -31.75
C ALA A 207 12.09 -11.22 -30.77
N ASP A 208 13.27 -11.46 -30.18
CA ASP A 208 13.43 -12.53 -29.20
C ASP A 208 12.82 -12.11 -27.84
N PRO A 209 11.87 -12.88 -27.27
CA PRO A 209 11.22 -12.52 -26.00
C PRO A 209 12.19 -12.54 -24.81
N THR A 210 13.25 -13.35 -24.86
CA THR A 210 14.26 -13.39 -23.79
C THR A 210 15.13 -12.13 -23.81
N GLU A 211 15.58 -11.70 -24.98
CA GLU A 211 16.30 -10.44 -25.15
C GLU A 211 15.44 -9.24 -24.75
N ALA A 212 14.16 -9.23 -25.15
CA ALA A 212 13.22 -8.19 -24.77
C ALA A 212 13.03 -8.10 -23.25
N ALA A 213 12.84 -9.22 -22.55
CA ALA A 213 12.67 -9.24 -21.10
C ALA A 213 13.91 -8.71 -20.37
N ARG A 214 15.11 -9.16 -20.77
CA ARG A 214 16.38 -8.68 -20.21
C ARG A 214 16.59 -7.19 -20.46
N GLU A 215 16.22 -6.70 -21.63
CA GLU A 215 16.32 -5.29 -21.95
C GLU A 215 15.39 -4.44 -21.09
N LEU A 216 14.14 -4.88 -20.87
CA LEU A 216 13.20 -4.18 -20.00
C LEU A 216 13.73 -4.09 -18.56
N VAL A 217 14.25 -5.20 -18.02
CA VAL A 217 14.89 -5.22 -16.69
C VAL A 217 16.10 -4.29 -16.65
N ARG A 218 16.94 -4.27 -17.70
CA ARG A 218 18.07 -3.34 -17.79
C ARG A 218 17.61 -1.89 -17.77
N LEU A 219 16.59 -1.53 -18.55
CA LEU A 219 16.05 -0.17 -18.64
C LEU A 219 15.46 0.30 -17.30
N ALA A 220 14.75 -0.57 -16.57
CA ALA A 220 14.23 -0.26 -15.23
C ALA A 220 15.36 -0.01 -14.22
N ASN A 221 16.39 -0.86 -14.26
CA ASN A 221 17.59 -0.73 -13.43
C ASN A 221 18.44 0.52 -13.76
N GLU A 222 18.39 1.02 -14.99
CA GLU A 222 19.08 2.25 -15.41
C GLU A 222 18.33 3.52 -15.03
N ALA A 223 17.00 3.45 -14.89
CA ALA A 223 16.20 4.57 -14.41
C ALA A 223 16.46 4.83 -12.92
N ALA A 224 16.17 3.85 -12.08
CA ALA A 224 16.55 3.86 -10.66
C ALA A 224 16.58 2.47 -10.02
N GLY A 225 15.80 1.51 -10.52
CA GLY A 225 15.69 0.16 -9.97
C GLY A 225 15.34 0.17 -8.48
N ARG A 226 14.30 0.92 -8.10
CA ARG A 226 13.91 1.10 -6.69
C ARG A 226 13.27 -0.14 -6.07
N ASP A 227 12.71 -0.98 -6.92
CA ASP A 227 12.04 -2.22 -6.52
C ASP A 227 12.64 -3.45 -7.19
N ASN A 228 12.14 -4.62 -6.79
CA ASN A 228 12.31 -5.86 -7.53
C ASN A 228 11.63 -5.73 -8.90
N ILE A 229 12.28 -6.24 -9.94
CA ILE A 229 11.82 -6.06 -11.32
C ILE A 229 11.69 -7.44 -11.93
N THR A 230 10.45 -7.84 -12.24
CA THR A 230 10.16 -9.13 -12.83
C THR A 230 9.23 -9.00 -14.01
N CYS A 231 9.55 -9.72 -15.09
CA CYS A 231 8.66 -9.81 -16.25
C CYS A 231 8.76 -11.13 -17.01
N VAL A 232 7.66 -11.49 -17.65
CA VAL A 232 7.52 -12.63 -18.57
C VAL A 232 6.89 -12.12 -19.85
N ILE A 233 7.52 -12.42 -20.99
CA ILE A 233 7.01 -12.10 -22.33
C ILE A 233 6.58 -13.38 -23.00
N VAL A 234 5.41 -13.37 -23.64
CA VAL A 234 4.85 -14.53 -24.33
C VAL A 234 4.34 -14.13 -25.71
N ASP A 235 4.84 -14.82 -26.74
CA ASP A 235 4.49 -14.63 -28.14
C ASP A 235 3.55 -15.73 -28.63
N VAL A 236 2.48 -15.34 -29.31
CA VAL A 236 1.59 -16.28 -30.00
C VAL A 236 2.17 -16.61 -31.39
N LEU A 237 2.66 -17.84 -31.55
CA LEU A 237 3.32 -18.30 -32.77
C LEU A 237 2.40 -19.02 -33.75
N ASP A 238 1.29 -19.54 -33.26
CA ASP A 238 0.25 -20.23 -34.03
C ASP A 238 -1.06 -20.05 -33.26
N ASP A 239 -2.14 -19.69 -33.95
CA ASP A 239 -3.48 -19.54 -33.39
C ASP A 239 -4.43 -20.66 -33.84
N SER A 240 -3.93 -21.68 -34.53
CA SER A 240 -4.70 -22.76 -35.17
C SER A 240 -5.63 -22.29 -36.31
N GLY A 241 -5.29 -21.19 -36.99
CA GLY A 241 -6.00 -20.70 -38.17
C GLY A 241 -7.25 -19.88 -37.86
N ARG A 242 -7.23 -19.12 -36.77
CA ARG A 242 -8.35 -18.26 -36.37
C ARG A 242 -8.31 -16.91 -37.08
N ASP A 243 -9.48 -16.37 -37.41
CA ASP A 243 -9.56 -15.03 -37.99
C ASP A 243 -9.21 -13.97 -36.91
N PRO A 244 -8.32 -13.01 -37.21
CA PRO A 244 -8.00 -11.94 -36.29
C PRO A 244 -9.22 -11.01 -36.16
N ALA A 245 -9.92 -11.10 -35.03
CA ALA A 245 -10.90 -10.08 -34.66
C ALA A 245 -10.19 -8.75 -34.34
N PRO A 246 -10.80 -7.57 -34.54
CA PRO A 246 -10.23 -6.30 -34.09
C PRO A 246 -10.03 -6.26 -32.55
N ILE A 247 -8.99 -5.58 -32.08
CA ILE A 247 -8.69 -5.38 -30.64
C ILE A 247 -9.84 -4.60 -29.97
N GLY A 248 -10.21 -4.99 -28.73
CA GLY A 248 -11.26 -4.37 -27.91
C GLY A 248 -12.18 -5.42 -27.26
N ASP A 249 -13.39 -5.00 -26.86
CA ASP A 249 -14.47 -5.87 -26.31
C ASP A 249 -14.79 -7.10 -27.18
N SER A 250 -14.32 -7.14 -28.44
CA SER A 250 -14.52 -8.26 -29.37
C SER A 250 -13.49 -9.40 -29.22
N ARG A 251 -12.29 -9.17 -28.65
CA ARG A 251 -11.30 -10.24 -28.38
C ARG A 251 -11.43 -10.81 -26.96
N ILE A 252 -11.93 -10.02 -26.03
CA ILE A 252 -12.25 -10.45 -24.65
C ILE A 252 -13.62 -11.12 -24.70
N THR A 253 -13.66 -12.45 -24.64
CA THR A 253 -14.90 -13.22 -24.80
C THR A 253 -15.71 -13.31 -23.51
N SER A 254 -15.04 -13.18 -22.37
CA SER A 254 -15.67 -13.07 -21.05
C SER A 254 -14.76 -12.27 -20.11
N HIS A 255 -15.41 -11.55 -19.19
CA HIS A 255 -14.75 -10.72 -18.21
C HIS A 255 -15.54 -10.74 -16.90
N SER A 256 -14.85 -11.08 -15.82
CA SER A 256 -15.40 -11.07 -14.46
C SER A 256 -14.50 -10.21 -13.57
N THR A 257 -14.68 -8.89 -13.59
CA THR A 257 -14.21 -8.03 -12.50
C THR A 257 -15.21 -8.03 -11.36
N ILE A 258 -14.75 -8.39 -10.17
CA ILE A 258 -15.60 -8.31 -8.98
C ILE A 258 -15.40 -6.94 -8.33
N SER A 259 -16.38 -6.06 -8.52
CA SER A 259 -16.42 -4.76 -7.83
C SER A 259 -16.49 -4.99 -6.32
N ASP A 260 -15.55 -4.40 -5.58
CA ASP A 260 -15.45 -4.54 -4.14
C ASP A 260 -16.65 -3.84 -3.45
N PRO A 261 -17.57 -4.57 -2.81
CA PRO A 261 -18.80 -3.99 -2.28
C PRO A 261 -18.55 -3.09 -1.05
N ASP A 262 -17.44 -3.28 -0.32
CA ASP A 262 -17.18 -2.61 0.95
C ASP A 262 -16.64 -1.18 0.81
N LEU A 263 -16.27 -0.75 -0.40
CA LEU A 263 -15.92 0.64 -0.70
C LEU A 263 -17.14 1.49 -1.13
N MET A 264 -18.34 0.91 -1.25
CA MET A 264 -19.58 1.66 -1.51
C MET A 264 -20.19 2.34 -0.27
N GLY A 265 -19.62 2.13 0.92
CA GLY A 265 -20.19 2.53 2.21
C GLY A 265 -20.16 4.02 2.58
N THR A 266 -19.68 4.93 1.73
CA THR A 266 -19.65 6.38 2.04
C THR A 266 -20.35 7.28 1.02
N ALA A 267 -20.95 6.71 -0.03
CA ALA A 267 -21.63 7.47 -1.10
C ALA A 267 -23.15 7.60 -0.89
N ALA A 268 -23.63 7.70 0.34
CA ALA A 268 -25.05 7.89 0.65
C ALA A 268 -25.29 9.12 1.55
N VAL A 269 -24.74 10.26 1.16
CA VAL A 269 -25.34 11.55 1.53
C VAL A 269 -25.13 12.55 0.40
N SER A 270 -26.26 13.08 -0.09
CA SER A 270 -26.37 14.24 -0.98
C SER A 270 -26.14 14.01 -2.49
N ALA A 271 -27.20 13.55 -3.17
CA ALA A 271 -27.76 14.25 -4.34
C ALA A 271 -29.09 13.60 -4.75
N ALA A 272 -30.14 13.88 -3.97
CA ALA A 272 -31.50 13.76 -4.46
C ALA A 272 -31.84 15.03 -5.23
N SER A 273 -31.98 14.94 -6.56
CA SER A 273 -33.00 15.58 -7.41
C SER A 273 -32.51 15.75 -8.84
N ALA A 274 -33.12 15.02 -9.79
CA ALA A 274 -33.88 15.58 -10.90
C ALA A 274 -34.18 14.54 -11.99
N SER A 275 -35.48 14.25 -12.13
CA SER A 275 -36.24 13.96 -13.35
C SER A 275 -35.88 12.81 -14.29
N MET A 276 -36.70 11.77 -14.17
CA MET A 276 -37.42 11.04 -15.25
C MET A 276 -37.40 11.65 -16.66
N ASP A 277 -37.08 10.84 -17.67
CA ASP A 277 -37.98 10.58 -18.80
C ASP A 277 -37.76 9.16 -19.35
N SER A 278 -38.81 8.69 -20.00
CA SER A 278 -39.25 7.35 -20.32
C SER A 278 -38.94 6.94 -21.77
N GLY A 279 -38.88 5.63 -22.05
CA GLY A 279 -39.04 5.16 -23.43
C GLY A 279 -38.49 3.77 -23.80
N ALA A 280 -39.32 2.74 -23.60
CA ALA A 280 -39.47 1.52 -24.41
C ALA A 280 -38.21 0.74 -24.87
N ALA A 281 -37.90 -0.41 -24.26
CA ALA A 281 -38.46 -1.74 -24.56
C ALA A 281 -37.91 -2.39 -25.86
N SER A 282 -37.06 -3.40 -25.70
CA SER A 282 -37.18 -4.63 -26.50
C SER A 282 -36.70 -5.83 -25.69
N ALA A 283 -37.52 -6.87 -25.74
CA ALA A 283 -37.47 -8.04 -24.90
C ALA A 283 -36.59 -9.13 -25.53
N VAL A 284 -35.72 -9.76 -24.71
CA VAL A 284 -35.36 -11.17 -24.91
C VAL A 284 -35.50 -11.89 -23.57
N ARG A 285 -36.19 -13.02 -23.64
CA ARG A 285 -36.78 -13.78 -22.55
C ARG A 285 -35.89 -14.97 -22.21
N SER A 286 -35.84 -15.29 -20.91
CA SER A 286 -35.47 -16.58 -20.29
C SER A 286 -33.98 -16.97 -20.37
N VAL A 287 -33.33 -17.43 -19.31
CA VAL A 287 -33.76 -18.51 -18.39
C VAL A 287 -33.38 -18.19 -16.95
N ASN A 288 -34.37 -18.31 -16.05
CA ASN A 288 -34.24 -18.08 -14.62
C ASN A 288 -34.13 -19.45 -13.93
N SER A 289 -32.92 -19.91 -13.60
CA SER A 289 -32.71 -21.07 -12.74
C SER A 289 -32.65 -20.64 -11.28
N ARG A 290 -33.67 -21.06 -10.53
CA ARG A 290 -33.84 -20.87 -9.09
C ARG A 290 -32.64 -21.44 -8.31
N VAL A 291 -31.91 -20.57 -7.61
CA VAL A 291 -31.19 -20.96 -6.40
C VAL A 291 -31.81 -20.18 -5.24
N ARG A 292 -32.48 -20.91 -4.34
CA ARG A 292 -33.01 -20.38 -3.09
C ARG A 292 -31.82 -19.89 -2.25
N ARG A 293 -31.63 -18.57 -2.15
CA ARG A 293 -30.82 -17.96 -1.09
C ARG A 293 -31.59 -18.06 0.23
N SER A 294 -31.03 -18.79 1.19
CA SER A 294 -31.25 -18.54 2.60
C SER A 294 -29.92 -18.17 3.23
N PHE A 295 -29.58 -16.89 3.23
CA PHE A 295 -28.57 -16.36 4.15
C PHE A 295 -29.30 -15.94 5.42
N THR A 296 -29.31 -16.83 6.43
CA THR A 296 -29.46 -16.38 7.80
C THR A 296 -28.09 -15.88 8.26
N SER A 297 -27.94 -14.56 8.32
CA SER A 297 -26.82 -13.90 8.98
C SER A 297 -26.69 -14.42 10.42
N ALA A 298 -25.54 -15.02 10.72
CA ALA A 298 -25.04 -15.12 12.07
C ALA A 298 -23.63 -14.55 12.10
N MET A 299 -23.53 -13.23 11.91
CA MET A 299 -22.46 -12.42 12.49
C MET A 299 -22.46 -12.74 13.98
N THR A 300 -21.59 -13.65 14.42
CA THR A 300 -21.56 -14.05 15.82
C THR A 300 -21.21 -12.80 16.64
N TRP A 301 -22.02 -12.49 17.64
CA TRP A 301 -21.83 -11.37 18.58
C TRP A 301 -20.39 -11.28 19.14
N ARG A 302 -19.64 -12.39 19.07
CA ARG A 302 -18.22 -12.53 19.39
C ARG A 302 -17.29 -11.64 18.54
N VAL A 303 -17.56 -11.46 17.24
CA VAL A 303 -16.75 -10.57 16.36
C VAL A 303 -16.96 -9.11 16.75
N GLY A 304 -18.22 -8.72 17.02
CA GLY A 304 -18.53 -7.37 17.51
C GLY A 304 -17.89 -7.06 18.87
N LEU A 305 -17.83 -8.05 19.77
CA LEU A 305 -17.15 -7.90 21.06
C LEU A 305 -15.62 -7.76 20.92
N PHE A 306 -15.00 -8.46 19.97
CA PHE A 306 -13.55 -8.38 19.74
C PHE A 306 -13.14 -7.02 19.15
N ILE A 307 -13.89 -6.52 18.16
CA ILE A 307 -13.65 -5.18 17.60
C ILE A 307 -13.91 -4.12 18.67
N GLY A 308 -14.99 -4.26 19.45
CA GLY A 308 -15.30 -3.36 20.57
C GLY A 308 -14.21 -3.32 21.64
N SER A 309 -13.58 -4.46 21.97
CA SER A 309 -12.51 -4.50 22.97
C SER A 309 -11.22 -3.86 22.47
N LEU A 310 -10.86 -4.03 21.20
CA LEU A 310 -9.71 -3.36 20.59
C LEU A 310 -9.87 -1.83 20.57
N VAL A 311 -11.06 -1.34 20.22
CA VAL A 311 -11.37 0.10 20.24
C VAL A 311 -11.28 0.64 21.67
N LEU A 312 -11.84 -0.06 22.65
CA LEU A 312 -11.74 0.33 24.07
C LEU A 312 -10.29 0.35 24.58
N LEU A 313 -9.48 -0.63 24.18
CA LEU A 313 -8.06 -0.67 24.54
C LEU A 313 -7.29 0.50 23.93
N GLY A 314 -7.53 0.81 22.65
CA GLY A 314 -6.94 1.97 21.97
C GLY A 314 -7.31 3.29 22.66
N LEU A 315 -8.59 3.48 23.00
CA LEU A 315 -9.07 4.66 23.73
C LEU A 315 -8.48 4.75 25.15
N PHE A 316 -8.31 3.62 25.83
CA PHE A 316 -7.68 3.58 27.14
C PHE A 316 -6.19 3.96 27.07
N VAL A 317 -5.45 3.39 26.12
CA VAL A 317 -4.02 3.71 25.91
C VAL A 317 -3.86 5.19 25.52
N PHE A 318 -4.69 5.69 24.61
CA PHE A 318 -4.70 7.10 24.22
C PHE A 318 -5.01 8.02 25.41
N GLY A 319 -6.06 7.70 26.18
CA GLY A 319 -6.42 8.45 27.38
C GLY A 319 -5.33 8.42 28.45
N PHE A 320 -4.63 7.30 28.61
CA PHE A 320 -3.52 7.15 29.54
C PHE A 320 -2.29 7.98 29.13
N ILE A 321 -1.93 7.97 27.84
CA ILE A 321 -0.85 8.80 27.30
C ILE A 321 -1.19 10.30 27.44
N TRP A 322 -2.42 10.69 27.09
CA TRP A 322 -2.89 12.07 27.26
C TRP A 322 -2.86 12.51 28.73
N TRP A 323 -3.34 11.65 29.63
CA TRP A 323 -3.39 11.91 31.08
C TRP A 323 -2.01 12.06 31.71
N THR A 324 -1.03 11.27 31.26
CA THR A 324 0.35 11.33 31.77
C THR A 324 1.14 12.49 31.15
N GLY A 325 0.91 12.81 29.87
CA GLY A 325 1.56 13.92 29.19
C GLY A 325 1.17 15.29 29.77
N ASN A 326 -0.09 15.48 30.15
CA ASN A 326 -0.62 16.80 30.50
C ASN A 326 -0.60 17.14 32.01
N ARG A 327 0.05 16.30 32.83
CA ARG A 327 0.13 16.47 34.30
C ARG A 327 1.37 17.20 34.80
N THR A 328 2.35 17.40 33.94
CA THR A 328 3.62 18.02 34.29
C THR A 328 3.64 19.47 33.81
N TYR A 329 4.34 20.31 34.57
CA TYR A 329 4.63 21.68 34.17
C TYR A 329 6.14 21.78 34.02
N PHE A 330 6.63 22.68 33.19
CA PHE A 330 8.06 22.98 33.20
C PHE A 330 8.31 24.46 33.01
N VAL A 331 9.43 24.93 33.55
CA VAL A 331 9.90 26.30 33.39
C VAL A 331 10.95 26.30 32.27
N GLY A 332 10.66 27.05 31.20
CA GLY A 332 11.49 27.13 30.00
C GLY A 332 11.78 28.58 29.60
N VAL A 333 12.35 28.76 28.41
CA VAL A 333 12.63 30.08 27.83
C VAL A 333 11.88 30.22 26.50
N ALA A 334 11.18 31.33 26.33
CA ALA A 334 10.58 31.75 25.07
C ALA A 334 10.79 33.25 24.89
N ASP A 335 11.22 33.67 23.70
CA ASP A 335 11.41 35.08 23.35
C ASP A 335 12.18 35.91 24.41
N ASP A 336 13.29 35.35 24.92
CA ASP A 336 14.17 35.96 25.94
C ASP A 336 13.56 36.10 27.36
N GLN A 337 12.36 35.55 27.57
CA GLN A 337 11.65 35.53 28.85
C GLN A 337 11.57 34.13 29.45
N VAL A 338 11.54 34.07 30.78
CA VAL A 338 11.23 32.84 31.50
C VAL A 338 9.73 32.59 31.44
N VAL A 339 9.33 31.42 30.97
CA VAL A 339 7.93 31.06 30.77
C VAL A 339 7.59 29.72 31.41
N ILE A 340 6.32 29.53 31.76
CA ILE A 340 5.81 28.27 32.31
C ILE A 340 4.96 27.58 31.26
N TYR A 341 5.37 26.36 30.90
CA TYR A 341 4.66 25.49 30.00
C TYR A 341 3.92 24.38 30.77
N ARG A 342 2.82 23.90 30.19
CA ARG A 342 2.16 22.65 30.59
C ARG A 342 2.53 21.56 29.59
N GLY A 343 3.07 20.45 30.09
CA GLY A 343 3.57 19.34 29.29
C GLY A 343 5.00 18.95 29.66
N LYS A 344 5.66 18.21 28.76
CA LYS A 344 7.08 17.83 28.90
C LYS A 344 7.99 18.72 28.04
N PRO A 345 9.22 19.00 28.48
CA PRO A 345 10.23 19.66 27.64
C PRO A 345 10.44 18.87 26.34
N GLY A 346 10.27 19.53 25.19
CA GLY A 346 10.42 18.91 23.86
C GLY A 346 9.18 18.17 23.32
N GLY A 347 8.06 18.15 24.06
CA GLY A 347 6.82 17.49 23.64
C GLY A 347 6.80 15.97 23.90
N LEU A 348 5.63 15.35 23.74
CA LEU A 348 5.47 13.89 23.85
C LEU A 348 4.62 13.37 22.68
N LEU A 349 5.26 12.65 21.74
CA LEU A 349 4.66 12.22 20.48
C LEU A 349 4.11 13.42 19.69
N TRP A 350 2.79 13.47 19.45
CA TRP A 350 2.08 14.56 18.75
C TRP A 350 1.52 15.63 19.71
N ILE A 351 1.81 15.54 21.01
CA ILE A 351 1.34 16.50 22.01
C ILE A 351 2.45 17.54 22.26
N GLU A 352 2.25 18.73 21.70
CA GLU A 352 3.12 19.89 21.92
C GLU A 352 2.79 20.56 23.27
N PRO A 353 3.80 21.13 23.96
CA PRO A 353 3.58 21.80 25.24
C PRO A 353 2.84 23.13 25.05
N GLU A 354 1.84 23.36 25.91
CA GLU A 354 1.03 24.58 25.88
C GLU A 354 1.67 25.67 26.77
N LEU A 355 1.82 26.88 26.22
CA LEU A 355 2.29 28.04 26.99
C LEU A 355 1.20 28.48 27.97
N VAL A 356 1.45 28.39 29.27
CA VAL A 356 0.47 28.73 30.31
C VAL A 356 0.63 30.19 30.74
N GLU A 357 1.87 30.60 31.01
CA GLU A 357 2.14 31.91 31.59
C GLU A 357 3.52 32.42 31.17
N SER A 358 3.59 33.69 30.80
CA SER A 358 4.85 34.41 30.56
C SER A 358 5.17 35.27 31.78
N THR A 359 6.41 35.21 32.26
CA THR A 359 6.84 35.99 33.43
C THR A 359 7.63 37.21 32.99
N ASP A 360 7.67 38.25 33.83
CA ASP A 360 8.42 39.48 33.55
C ASP A 360 9.96 39.31 33.68
N LEU A 361 10.44 38.09 33.96
CA LEU A 361 11.86 37.78 34.15
C LEU A 361 12.56 37.56 32.82
N GLN A 362 13.54 38.40 32.52
CA GLN A 362 14.43 38.22 31.36
C GLN A 362 15.53 37.22 31.66
N ILE A 363 15.82 36.31 30.73
CA ILE A 363 16.86 35.28 30.91
C ILE A 363 18.25 35.89 31.13
N GLY A 364 18.50 37.08 30.58
CA GLY A 364 19.74 37.84 30.78
C GLY A 364 19.99 38.28 32.22
N GLN A 365 18.94 38.40 33.04
CA GLN A 365 19.01 38.76 34.46
C GLN A 365 19.17 37.55 35.38
N VAL A 366 18.95 36.34 34.85
CA VAL A 366 19.04 35.09 35.61
C VAL A 366 20.52 34.70 35.80
N PRO A 367 20.95 34.40 37.04
CA PRO A 367 22.32 33.94 37.32
C PRO A 367 22.67 32.65 36.58
N ASP A 368 23.94 32.50 36.17
CA ASP A 368 24.42 31.38 35.33
C ASP A 368 24.03 29.96 35.80
N PRO A 369 24.01 29.65 37.12
CA PRO A 369 23.60 28.32 37.59
C PRO A 369 22.14 27.98 37.26
N TYR A 370 21.27 28.99 37.25
CA TYR A 370 19.84 28.83 36.95
C TYR A 370 19.56 28.96 35.46
N ARG A 371 20.34 29.76 34.74
CA ARG A 371 20.20 29.96 33.29
C ARG A 371 20.30 28.65 32.51
N SER A 372 21.29 27.82 32.85
CA SER A 372 21.49 26.53 32.19
C SER A 372 20.33 25.55 32.46
N ALA A 373 19.80 25.57 33.69
CA ALA A 373 18.69 24.71 34.10
C ALA A 373 17.37 25.12 33.42
N VAL A 374 17.07 26.42 33.40
CA VAL A 374 15.84 26.96 32.78
C VAL A 374 15.87 26.80 31.26
N THR A 375 17.04 26.93 30.62
CA THR A 375 17.19 26.67 29.18
C THR A 375 16.95 25.19 28.84
N ALA A 376 17.32 24.26 29.73
CA ALA A 376 17.09 22.83 29.55
C ALA A 376 15.64 22.39 29.82
N GLY A 377 14.81 23.25 30.42
CA GLY A 377 13.44 22.94 30.81
C GLY A 377 13.37 22.23 32.17
N VAL A 378 13.11 22.98 33.23
CA VAL A 378 13.02 22.41 34.59
C VAL A 378 11.61 21.87 34.84
N GLU A 379 11.47 20.56 34.91
CA GLU A 379 10.19 19.92 35.23
C GLU A 379 9.75 20.20 36.67
N GLN A 380 8.46 20.50 36.83
CA GLN A 380 7.80 20.83 38.07
C GLN A 380 6.50 20.02 38.21
N PRO A 381 6.21 19.51 39.43
CA PRO A 381 5.08 18.60 39.64
C PRO A 381 3.71 19.29 39.58
N ASN A 382 3.66 20.61 39.74
CA ASN A 382 2.44 21.41 39.64
C ASN A 382 2.78 22.90 39.40
N LEU A 383 1.76 23.68 39.03
CA LEU A 383 1.88 25.11 38.74
C LEU A 383 2.38 25.93 39.94
N SER A 384 1.97 25.59 41.17
CA SER A 384 2.44 26.28 42.38
C SER A 384 3.93 26.06 42.64
N ALA A 385 4.44 24.85 42.37
CA ALA A 385 5.87 24.55 42.42
C ALA A 385 6.65 25.31 41.34
N ALA A 386 6.08 25.45 40.14
CA ALA A 386 6.66 26.28 39.08
C ALA A 386 6.74 27.76 39.48
N HIS A 387 5.67 28.33 40.05
CA HIS A 387 5.70 29.69 40.61
C HIS A 387 6.72 29.84 41.74
N THR A 388 6.80 28.85 42.64
CA THR A 388 7.79 28.85 43.73
C THR A 388 9.21 28.86 43.17
N TYR A 389 9.47 28.08 42.12
CA TYR A 389 10.77 28.06 41.46
C TYR A 389 11.12 29.42 40.84
N VAL A 390 10.20 30.03 40.09
CA VAL A 390 10.38 31.36 39.50
C VAL A 390 10.61 32.43 40.59
N ASN A 391 9.85 32.39 41.68
CA ASN A 391 9.99 33.32 42.80
C ASN A 391 11.34 33.17 43.50
N ASN A 392 11.84 31.93 43.69
CA ASN A 392 13.16 31.69 44.25
C ASN A 392 14.27 32.28 43.36
N VAL A 393 14.13 32.17 42.04
CA VAL A 393 15.08 32.78 41.09
C VAL A 393 15.03 34.31 41.20
N SER A 394 13.84 34.90 41.28
CA SER A 394 13.64 36.35 41.47
C SER A 394 14.22 36.87 42.80
N ASP A 395 14.07 36.10 43.88
CA ASP A 395 14.63 36.43 45.20
C ASP A 395 16.17 36.44 45.19
N VAL A 396 16.79 35.50 44.47
CA VAL A 396 18.25 35.46 44.31
C VAL A 396 18.75 36.68 43.54
N ILE A 397 18.04 37.06 42.47
CA ILE A 397 18.32 38.28 41.69
C ILE A 397 18.22 39.51 42.60
N SER A 398 17.14 39.61 43.38
CA SER A 398 16.91 40.73 44.31
C SER A 398 17.99 40.84 45.39
N ARG A 399 18.50 39.70 45.90
CA ARG A 399 19.59 39.68 46.88
C ARG A 399 20.95 40.07 46.31
N GLN A 400 21.21 39.80 45.03
CA GLN A 400 22.43 40.24 44.36
C GLN A 400 22.43 41.74 44.03
N ILE A 401 21.25 42.37 43.92
CA ILE A 401 21.10 43.81 43.62
C ILE A 401 21.13 44.68 44.90
N ALA A 402 21.04 44.10 46.11
CA ALA A 402 21.09 44.87 47.36
C ALA A 402 22.47 45.55 47.56
N PRO A 403 22.53 46.87 47.84
CA PRO A 403 23.79 47.61 47.88
C PRO A 403 24.67 47.15 49.04
N THR A 404 25.92 46.78 48.71
CA THR A 404 26.99 46.53 49.69
C THR A 404 27.25 47.80 50.50
N THR A 405 26.88 47.80 51.78
CA THR A 405 27.25 48.88 52.70
C THR A 405 28.77 48.90 52.85
N THR A 406 29.39 49.96 52.35
CA THR A 406 30.82 50.25 52.50
C THR A 406 31.11 50.60 53.96
N SER A 407 31.75 49.69 54.69
CA SER A 407 32.30 49.98 56.02
C SER A 407 33.58 50.82 55.84
N THR A 408 33.48 52.12 56.15
CA THR A 408 34.62 53.04 56.14
C THR A 408 35.34 52.95 57.48
N ILE A 409 36.59 52.46 57.44
CA ILE A 409 37.49 52.35 58.61
C ILE A 409 37.98 53.77 58.99
N PRO A 410 38.02 54.16 60.29
CA PRO A 410 38.48 55.47 60.71
C PRO A 410 40.03 55.58 60.72
N PRO A 411 40.59 56.80 60.65
CA PRO A 411 42.00 57.01 60.35
C PRO A 411 42.90 56.68 61.55
N THR A 412 44.01 56.00 61.28
CA THR A 412 45.07 55.74 62.25
C THR A 412 46.04 56.93 62.27
N THR A 413 46.11 57.63 63.40
CA THR A 413 47.20 58.54 63.74
C THR A 413 48.46 57.76 64.09
N GLY A 414 49.58 58.13 63.47
CA GLY A 414 50.93 57.63 63.76
C GLY A 414 51.95 58.23 62.80
#